data_AF-A0A4P7Z1M1-F1
#
_entry.id   AF-A0A4P7Z1M1-F1
#
_cell.length_a   1.000
_cell.length_b   1.000
_cell.length_c   1.000
_cell.angle_alpha   90.00
_cell.angle_beta   90.00
_cell.angle_gamma   90.00
#
_symmetry.space_group_name_H-M   'P 1'
#
loop_
_entity.id
_entity.type
_entity.pdbx_description
1 polymer ?
#
loop_
_entity_poly.entity_id
_entity_poly.type
_entity_poly.pdbx_seq_one_letter_code
_entity_poly.pdbx_strand_id
1 'polypeptide(L)'
;MSDTLEAPKTEPGKGLAIIADLTPEIFTAEKAQEIVASLRTEVLTIDRDVSTKKGRDAIASMAAKIARSKTAADAFGKNLKVEYKVKVDAIDGIRRIFWDGLEALQKEFRQPLTEFEEREKARIAGHEAALAAIAEHPGFGMTEAATDIAKRLEFLRNYPARDWQEFKARADQALAAEIARTESLLLAAEKREAEQAELERLRREAAEREAREAKEKAEREQKEREARAADEARQEAERAAAADRERIEREAREATERAEREKREAEERAAKAEADRLAAVEQAKRDTEAAVEQERRRAEAQQRAEEEATRKREQDKAHRGRINRAAMEALIAAGLSEADARTAVEAIARGTVPNVKISY
;
A
#
# COMPACT_ATOMS: atom_id res chain seq x y z
N MET A 1 38.65 -35.42 94.76
CA MET A 1 39.62 -36.40 95.28
C MET A 1 40.49 -36.82 94.10
N SER A 2 41.81 -36.65 94.22
CA SER A 2 42.77 -36.89 93.12
C SER A 2 42.91 -38.39 92.90
N ASP A 3 42.12 -38.96 92.00
CA ASP A 3 42.41 -40.27 91.39
C ASP A 3 43.56 -40.08 90.41
N THR A 4 44.74 -39.90 90.98
CA THR A 4 46.00 -39.97 90.25
C THR A 4 46.07 -41.37 89.66
N LEU A 5 46.14 -41.50 88.34
CA LEU A 5 46.39 -42.77 87.63
C LEU A 5 47.78 -43.29 88.02
N GLU A 6 47.92 -43.84 89.23
CA GLU A 6 49.13 -44.55 89.63
C GLU A 6 49.35 -45.71 88.66
N ALA A 7 50.60 -45.92 88.25
CA ALA A 7 51.03 -47.12 87.53
C ALA A 7 50.54 -48.37 88.28
N PRO A 8 50.17 -49.46 87.57
CA PRO A 8 49.61 -50.63 88.25
C PRO A 8 50.64 -51.17 89.23
N LYS A 9 50.35 -50.97 90.52
CA LYS A 9 50.95 -51.74 91.59
C LYS A 9 50.26 -53.10 91.55
N THR A 10 50.60 -53.90 90.53
CA THR A 10 50.26 -55.31 90.55
C THR A 10 51.03 -55.90 91.71
N GLU A 11 50.32 -56.21 92.80
CA GLU A 11 50.95 -56.90 93.91
C GLU A 11 51.57 -58.20 93.39
N PRO A 12 52.83 -58.50 93.73
CA PRO A 12 53.47 -59.73 93.29
C PRO A 12 52.63 -60.92 93.74
N GLY A 13 52.12 -61.69 92.78
CA GLY A 13 51.41 -62.92 93.07
C GLY A 13 52.42 -63.96 93.57
N LYS A 14 52.17 -64.58 94.73
CA LYS A 14 52.97 -65.74 95.18
C LYS A 14 52.85 -66.83 94.13
N GLY A 15 53.94 -67.10 93.42
CA GLY A 15 53.93 -68.14 92.41
C GLY A 15 53.93 -69.53 93.04
N LEU A 16 53.38 -70.50 92.32
CA LEU A 16 53.33 -71.89 92.76
C LEU A 16 54.62 -72.59 92.33
N ALA A 17 55.58 -72.62 93.25
CA ALA A 17 56.77 -73.48 93.36
C ALA A 17 57.94 -73.30 92.35
N ILE A 18 57.75 -72.88 91.10
CA ILE A 18 58.86 -72.69 90.13
C ILE A 18 59.07 -71.23 89.77
N ILE A 19 57.98 -70.50 89.50
CA ILE A 19 58.03 -69.04 89.40
C ILE A 19 57.82 -68.55 90.83
N ALA A 20 58.83 -67.91 91.42
CA ALA A 20 58.75 -67.44 92.81
C ALA A 20 57.79 -66.25 92.93
N ASP A 21 57.93 -65.29 92.01
CA ASP A 21 57.15 -64.05 91.98
C ASP A 21 56.49 -63.85 90.62
N LEU A 22 55.17 -63.70 90.60
CA LEU A 22 54.41 -63.31 89.41
C LEU A 22 54.37 -61.78 89.36
N THR A 23 55.28 -61.19 88.57
CA THR A 23 55.36 -59.75 88.31
C THR A 23 55.18 -59.47 86.82
N PRO A 24 54.78 -58.25 86.40
CA PRO A 24 54.62 -57.91 84.98
C PRO A 24 55.87 -58.18 84.12
N GLU A 25 57.06 -58.12 84.73
CA GLU A 25 58.37 -58.31 84.07
C GLU A 25 58.55 -59.70 83.45
N ILE A 26 57.80 -60.71 83.92
CA ILE A 26 57.85 -62.08 83.36
C ILE A 26 57.26 -62.15 81.94
N PHE A 27 56.51 -61.13 81.50
CA PHE A 27 55.92 -61.05 80.17
C PHE A 27 56.82 -60.34 79.14
N THR A 28 58.13 -60.51 79.29
CA THR A 28 59.12 -60.20 78.23
C THR A 28 59.61 -61.49 77.59
N ALA A 29 60.02 -61.42 76.31
CA ALA A 29 60.49 -62.61 75.59
C ALA A 29 61.72 -63.21 76.27
N GLU A 30 62.63 -62.35 76.72
CA GLU A 30 63.87 -62.70 77.39
C GLU A 30 63.59 -63.36 78.74
N LYS A 31 62.74 -62.76 79.58
CA LYS A 31 62.46 -63.30 80.91
C LYS A 31 61.65 -64.58 80.85
N ALA A 32 60.69 -64.69 79.92
CA ALA A 32 59.96 -65.93 79.70
C ALA A 32 60.89 -67.08 79.28
N GLN A 33 61.87 -66.80 78.39
CA GLN A 33 62.88 -67.78 77.99
C GLN A 33 63.81 -68.17 79.14
N GLU A 34 64.25 -67.20 79.95
CA GLU A 34 65.09 -67.44 81.14
C GLU A 34 64.40 -68.37 82.15
N ILE A 35 63.12 -68.10 82.46
CA ILE A 35 62.30 -68.91 83.37
C ILE A 35 62.17 -70.35 82.84
N VAL A 36 61.88 -70.51 81.55
CA VAL A 36 61.76 -71.83 80.92
C VAL A 36 63.11 -72.57 80.91
N ALA A 37 64.22 -71.88 80.66
CA ALA A 37 65.56 -72.47 80.67
C ALA A 37 65.98 -72.92 82.08
N SER A 38 65.68 -72.11 83.11
CA SER A 38 65.90 -72.46 84.50
C SER A 38 65.12 -73.73 84.89
N LEU A 39 63.83 -73.78 84.55
CA LEU A 39 62.99 -74.95 84.78
C LEU A 39 63.47 -76.20 84.03
N ARG A 40 63.98 -76.07 82.80
CA ARG A 40 64.59 -77.19 82.08
C ARG A 40 65.78 -77.78 82.85
N THR A 41 66.64 -76.92 83.40
CA THR A 41 67.77 -77.34 84.23
C THR A 41 67.30 -78.07 85.49
N GLU A 42 66.29 -77.54 86.18
CA GLU A 42 65.72 -78.15 87.39
C GLU A 42 65.09 -79.53 87.11
N VAL A 43 64.42 -79.72 85.98
CA VAL A 43 63.82 -81.01 85.61
C VAL A 43 64.89 -82.10 85.35
N LEU A 44 66.10 -81.71 84.93
CA LEU A 44 67.20 -82.64 84.65
C LEU A 44 67.90 -83.17 85.91
N THR A 45 67.73 -82.52 87.07
CA THR A 45 68.37 -82.94 88.34
C THR A 45 67.54 -83.93 89.16
N ILE A 46 66.32 -84.24 88.71
CA ILE A 46 65.38 -85.12 89.41
C ILE A 46 65.63 -86.58 89.01
N ASP A 47 65.51 -87.49 89.98
CA ASP A 47 65.48 -88.94 89.72
C ASP A 47 64.25 -89.31 88.89
N ARG A 48 64.49 -89.81 87.68
CA ARG A 48 63.47 -90.16 86.69
C ARG A 48 63.39 -91.66 86.44
N ASP A 49 63.90 -92.48 87.35
CA ASP A 49 63.78 -93.93 87.24
C ASP A 49 62.31 -94.37 87.42
N VAL A 50 61.65 -94.59 86.28
CA VAL A 50 60.25 -95.03 86.20
C VAL A 50 60.04 -96.45 86.73
N SER A 51 61.09 -97.25 86.92
CA SER A 51 60.98 -98.59 87.50
C SER A 51 60.67 -98.52 89.00
N THR A 52 61.08 -97.44 89.68
CA THR A 52 60.82 -97.23 91.11
C THR A 52 59.57 -96.40 91.35
N LYS A 53 58.88 -96.66 92.48
CA LYS A 53 57.76 -95.80 92.92
C LYS A 53 58.22 -94.36 93.16
N LYS A 54 59.41 -94.18 93.75
CA LYS A 54 59.99 -92.87 94.07
C LYS A 54 60.24 -92.01 92.83
N GLY A 55 60.82 -92.57 91.76
CA GLY A 55 61.06 -91.85 90.51
C GLY A 55 59.76 -91.48 89.79
N ARG A 56 58.75 -92.37 89.78
CA ARG A 56 57.41 -92.05 89.24
C ARG A 56 56.73 -90.92 90.01
N ASP A 57 56.76 -90.96 91.34
CA ASP A 57 56.17 -89.92 92.20
C ASP A 57 56.89 -88.57 92.02
N ALA A 58 58.21 -88.57 91.83
CA ALA A 58 59.00 -87.36 91.56
C ALA A 58 58.65 -86.72 90.20
N ILE A 59 58.51 -87.53 89.14
CA ILE A 59 58.06 -87.07 87.81
C ILE A 59 56.66 -86.47 87.90
N ALA A 60 55.71 -87.16 88.55
CA ALA A 60 54.34 -86.69 88.68
C ALA A 60 54.27 -85.36 89.46
N SER A 61 55.05 -85.24 90.54
CA SER A 61 55.13 -84.01 91.34
C SER A 61 55.69 -82.83 90.53
N MET A 62 56.77 -83.03 89.77
CA MET A 62 57.34 -81.98 88.93
C MET A 62 56.39 -81.59 87.79
N ALA A 63 55.77 -82.57 87.11
CA ALA A 63 54.77 -82.29 86.08
C ALA A 63 53.59 -81.48 86.62
N ALA A 64 53.11 -81.80 87.83
CA ALA A 64 52.05 -81.04 88.49
C ALA A 64 52.50 -79.62 88.87
N LYS A 65 53.77 -79.43 89.30
CA LYS A 65 54.34 -78.09 89.52
C LYS A 65 54.35 -77.27 88.22
N ILE A 66 54.89 -77.83 87.13
CA ILE A 66 54.93 -77.18 85.81
C ILE A 66 53.53 -76.77 85.35
N ALA A 67 52.55 -77.69 85.46
CA ALA A 67 51.17 -77.40 85.07
C ALA A 67 50.58 -76.24 85.89
N ARG A 68 50.79 -76.23 87.22
CA ARG A 68 50.34 -75.13 88.09
C ARG A 68 51.03 -73.81 87.76
N SER A 69 52.34 -73.81 87.53
CA SER A 69 53.08 -72.59 87.17
C SER A 69 52.63 -72.04 85.82
N LYS A 70 52.35 -72.90 84.82
CA LYS A 70 51.78 -72.48 83.52
C LYS A 70 50.43 -71.81 83.69
N THR A 71 49.52 -72.44 84.43
CA THR A 71 48.18 -71.89 84.67
C THR A 71 48.23 -70.58 85.47
N ALA A 72 49.12 -70.49 86.46
CA ALA A 72 49.29 -69.28 87.26
C ALA A 72 49.83 -68.10 86.42
N ALA A 73 50.81 -68.34 85.55
CA ALA A 73 51.33 -67.32 84.64
C ALA A 73 50.27 -66.86 83.61
N ASP A 74 49.50 -67.78 83.01
CA ASP A 74 48.42 -67.43 82.08
C ASP A 74 47.31 -66.62 82.77
N ALA A 75 46.87 -67.04 83.96
CA ALA A 75 45.87 -66.31 84.74
C ALA A 75 46.36 -64.91 85.12
N PHE A 76 47.61 -64.78 85.56
CA PHE A 76 48.22 -63.50 85.89
C PHE A 76 48.29 -62.58 84.66
N GLY A 77 48.69 -63.09 83.49
CA GLY A 77 48.75 -62.32 82.25
C GLY A 77 47.38 -61.84 81.75
N LYS A 78 46.35 -62.67 81.91
CA LYS A 78 44.96 -62.28 81.62
C LYS A 78 44.49 -61.14 82.53
N ASN A 79 44.76 -61.25 83.83
CA ASN A 79 44.41 -60.20 84.80
C ASN A 79 45.16 -58.90 84.50
N LEU A 80 46.47 -58.98 84.22
CA LEU A 80 47.30 -57.83 83.86
C LEU A 80 46.78 -57.11 82.60
N LYS A 81 46.37 -57.87 81.57
CA LYS A 81 45.75 -57.31 80.37
C LYS A 81 44.44 -56.58 80.68
N VAL A 82 43.59 -57.16 81.54
CA VAL A 82 42.34 -56.51 81.96
C VAL A 82 42.63 -55.22 82.71
N GLU A 83 43.58 -55.23 83.65
CA GLU A 83 44.00 -54.03 84.38
C GLU A 83 44.56 -52.95 83.48
N TYR A 84 45.44 -53.29 82.53
CA TYR A 84 45.94 -52.34 81.55
C TYR A 84 44.84 -51.77 80.66
N LYS A 85 43.88 -52.60 80.22
CA LYS A 85 42.75 -52.11 79.44
C LYS A 85 41.92 -51.09 80.21
N VAL A 86 41.65 -51.32 81.50
CA VAL A 86 40.93 -50.34 82.35
C VAL A 86 41.68 -49.01 82.39
N LYS A 87 43.02 -49.03 82.49
CA LYS A 87 43.83 -47.79 82.49
C LYS A 87 43.82 -47.08 81.14
N VAL A 88 43.93 -47.82 80.05
CA VAL A 88 43.84 -47.25 78.69
C VAL A 88 42.48 -46.60 78.47
N ASP A 89 41.39 -47.31 78.80
CA ASP A 89 40.03 -46.80 78.66
C ASP A 89 39.82 -45.55 79.56
N ALA A 90 40.39 -45.53 80.77
CA ALA A 90 40.36 -44.37 81.65
C ALA A 90 41.14 -43.17 81.08
N ILE A 91 42.33 -43.40 80.52
CA ILE A 91 43.13 -42.35 79.85
C ILE A 91 42.36 -41.77 78.67
N ASP A 92 41.76 -42.60 77.83
CA ASP A 92 40.99 -42.14 76.67
C ASP A 92 39.73 -41.37 77.08
N GLY A 93 39.06 -41.78 78.16
CA GLY A 93 37.96 -41.02 78.75
C GLY A 93 38.40 -39.62 79.20
N ILE A 94 39.52 -39.53 79.92
CA ILE A 94 40.09 -38.25 80.37
C ILE A 94 40.53 -37.39 79.20
N ARG A 95 41.20 -37.97 78.19
CA ARG A 95 41.60 -37.26 76.97
C ARG A 95 40.40 -36.66 76.24
N ARG A 96 39.28 -37.38 76.17
CA ARG A 96 38.04 -36.87 75.58
C ARG A 96 37.49 -35.68 76.37
N ILE A 97 37.47 -35.77 77.71
CA ILE A 97 37.06 -34.64 78.57
C ILE A 97 37.93 -33.41 78.30
N PHE A 98 39.25 -33.58 78.21
CA PHE A 98 40.15 -32.47 77.87
C PHE A 98 39.87 -31.91 76.48
N TRP A 99 39.73 -32.78 75.46
CA TRP A 99 39.49 -32.34 74.09
C TRP A 99 38.18 -31.56 73.96
N ASP A 100 37.07 -32.17 74.39
CA ASP A 100 35.74 -31.59 74.26
C ASP A 100 35.63 -30.29 75.09
N GLY A 101 36.21 -30.29 76.30
CA GLY A 101 36.23 -29.12 77.17
C GLY A 101 37.06 -27.96 76.62
N LEU A 102 38.25 -28.23 76.08
CA LEU A 102 39.12 -27.19 75.50
C LEU A 102 38.56 -26.67 74.18
N GLU A 103 37.98 -27.52 73.35
CA GLU A 103 37.29 -27.12 72.10
C GLU A 103 36.08 -26.22 72.41
N ALA A 104 35.26 -26.59 73.41
CA ALA A 104 34.13 -25.78 73.83
C ALA A 104 34.58 -24.42 74.39
N LEU A 105 35.59 -24.41 75.27
CA LEU A 105 36.15 -23.18 75.85
C LEU A 105 36.76 -22.29 74.77
N GLN A 106 37.47 -22.86 73.78
CA GLN A 106 38.02 -22.10 72.66
C GLN A 106 36.93 -21.42 71.84
N LYS A 107 35.82 -22.14 71.55
CA LYS A 107 34.67 -21.58 70.83
C LYS A 107 33.99 -20.47 71.61
N GLU A 108 33.68 -20.71 72.88
CA GLU A 108 33.06 -19.71 73.76
C GLU A 108 33.94 -18.46 73.88
N PHE A 109 35.25 -18.64 74.10
CA PHE A 109 36.18 -17.54 74.22
C PHE A 109 36.30 -16.73 72.92
N ARG A 110 36.23 -17.40 71.75
CA ARG A 110 36.30 -16.74 70.43
C ARG A 110 34.96 -16.13 69.98
N GLN A 111 33.84 -16.62 70.49
CA GLN A 111 32.50 -16.25 70.02
C GLN A 111 32.26 -14.73 69.97
N PRO A 112 32.62 -13.91 70.98
CA PRO A 112 32.41 -12.46 70.91
C PRO A 112 33.15 -11.80 69.74
N LEU A 113 34.35 -12.28 69.41
CA LEU A 113 35.11 -11.78 68.27
C LEU A 113 34.45 -12.18 66.95
N THR A 114 33.99 -13.42 66.83
CA THR A 114 33.28 -13.89 65.64
C THR A 114 31.99 -13.10 65.40
N GLU A 115 31.19 -12.86 66.44
CA GLU A 115 29.98 -12.05 66.34
C GLU A 115 30.27 -10.60 65.94
N PHE A 116 31.38 -10.02 66.42
CA PHE A 116 31.84 -8.70 66.01
C PHE A 116 32.26 -8.69 64.54
N GLU A 117 33.10 -9.64 64.10
CA GLU A 117 33.57 -9.77 62.72
C GLU A 117 32.40 -9.92 61.73
N GLU A 118 31.40 -10.75 62.05
CA GLU A 118 30.20 -10.94 61.23
C GLU A 118 29.33 -9.69 61.16
N ARG A 119 29.10 -9.03 62.31
CA ARG A 119 28.34 -7.78 62.36
C ARG A 119 29.02 -6.68 61.57
N GLU A 120 30.34 -6.58 61.66
CA GLU A 120 31.12 -5.57 60.96
C GLU A 120 31.14 -5.82 59.45
N LYS A 121 31.30 -7.09 59.04
CA LYS A 121 31.16 -7.50 57.64
C LYS A 121 29.77 -7.16 57.10
N ALA A 122 28.71 -7.44 57.85
CA ALA A 122 27.34 -7.11 57.46
C ALA A 122 27.11 -5.60 57.38
N ARG A 123 27.66 -4.83 58.32
CA ARG A 123 27.61 -3.36 58.33
C ARG A 123 28.24 -2.78 57.07
N ILE A 124 29.49 -3.16 56.77
CA ILE A 124 30.23 -2.72 55.59
C ILE A 124 29.49 -3.11 54.31
N ALA A 125 29.04 -4.37 54.20
CA ALA A 125 28.27 -4.83 53.04
C ALA A 125 26.97 -4.05 52.84
N GLY A 126 26.28 -3.70 53.93
CA GLY A 126 25.08 -2.87 53.90
C GLY A 126 25.34 -1.44 53.40
N HIS A 127 26.50 -0.85 53.73
CA HIS A 127 26.89 0.46 53.18
C HIS A 127 27.26 0.36 51.70
N GLU A 128 28.07 -0.62 51.30
CA GLU A 128 28.43 -0.79 49.88
C GLU A 128 27.21 -1.08 49.01
N ALA A 129 26.25 -1.89 49.47
CA ALA A 129 25.00 -2.14 48.76
C ALA A 129 24.15 -0.86 48.62
N ALA A 130 24.07 -0.04 49.67
CA ALA A 130 23.35 1.22 49.61
C ALA A 130 24.03 2.25 48.70
N LEU A 131 25.38 2.28 48.65
CA LEU A 131 26.13 3.10 47.68
C LEU A 131 25.85 2.66 46.25
N ALA A 132 25.87 1.35 46.01
CA ALA A 132 25.57 0.78 44.70
C ALA A 132 24.13 1.07 44.27
N ALA A 133 23.18 1.18 45.21
CA ALA A 133 21.78 1.53 44.92
C ALA A 133 21.58 3.02 44.59
N ILE A 134 22.48 3.91 45.04
CA ILE A 134 22.48 5.31 44.62
C ILE A 134 22.90 5.40 43.15
N ALA A 135 23.95 4.65 42.77
CA ALA A 135 24.42 4.62 41.40
C ALA A 135 23.44 3.84 40.49
N GLU A 136 23.13 4.40 39.33
CA GLU A 136 22.26 3.73 38.38
C GLU A 136 23.01 3.02 37.25
N HIS A 137 22.32 2.09 36.59
CA HIS A 137 22.86 1.42 35.41
C HIS A 137 22.99 2.38 34.22
N PRO A 138 24.10 2.32 33.46
CA PRO A 138 24.25 3.07 32.22
C PRO A 138 23.09 2.79 31.25
N GLY A 139 22.41 3.84 30.77
CA GLY A 139 21.31 3.76 29.81
C GLY A 139 19.92 4.08 30.37
N PHE A 140 19.74 4.04 31.70
CA PHE A 140 18.53 4.57 32.34
C PHE A 140 18.44 6.10 32.16
N GLY A 141 17.21 6.60 31.99
CA GLY A 141 16.91 8.01 31.74
C GLY A 141 17.04 8.50 30.29
N MET A 142 17.63 7.70 29.37
CA MET A 142 17.82 8.14 27.98
C MET A 142 16.52 8.15 27.16
N THR A 143 15.56 7.30 27.50
CA THR A 143 14.27 7.19 26.80
C THR A 143 13.08 7.62 27.65
N GLU A 144 13.28 7.78 28.96
CA GLU A 144 12.25 8.17 29.92
C GLU A 144 11.71 9.56 29.64
N ALA A 145 10.47 9.81 30.05
CA ALA A 145 9.87 11.13 29.99
C ALA A 145 10.53 12.06 31.04
N ALA A 146 10.58 13.36 30.75
CA ALA A 146 11.11 14.37 31.67
C ALA A 146 10.42 14.29 33.05
N THR A 147 9.12 13.98 33.08
CA THR A 147 8.35 13.84 34.32
C THR A 147 8.84 12.72 35.24
N ASP A 148 9.28 11.59 34.69
CA ASP A 148 9.76 10.46 35.50
C ASP A 148 11.19 10.72 36.00
N ILE A 149 12.03 11.30 35.15
CA ILE A 149 13.38 11.76 35.52
C ILE A 149 13.29 12.82 36.63
N ALA A 150 12.30 13.72 36.58
CA ALA A 150 12.09 14.73 37.60
C ALA A 150 11.71 14.14 38.97
N LYS A 151 10.77 13.18 39.02
CA LYS A 151 10.43 12.46 40.28
C LYS A 151 11.65 11.79 40.88
N ARG A 152 12.51 11.25 40.01
CA ARG A 152 13.73 10.60 40.44
C ARG A 152 14.76 11.59 40.99
N LEU A 153 14.95 12.71 40.32
CA LEU A 153 15.79 13.80 40.83
C LEU A 153 15.29 14.28 42.20
N GLU A 154 13.98 14.38 42.38
CA GLU A 154 13.36 14.69 43.68
C GLU A 154 13.67 13.63 44.73
N PHE A 155 13.56 12.34 44.39
CA PHE A 155 13.96 11.26 45.30
C PHE A 155 15.43 11.34 45.71
N LEU A 156 16.34 11.59 44.76
CA LEU A 156 17.78 11.73 45.06
C LEU A 156 18.06 12.95 45.94
N ARG A 157 17.39 14.08 45.71
CA ARG A 157 17.54 15.28 46.54
C ARG A 157 16.97 15.09 47.95
N ASN A 158 15.95 14.25 48.10
CA ASN A 158 15.33 13.88 49.37
C ASN A 158 15.75 12.47 49.82
N TYR A 159 16.97 12.05 49.47
CA TYR A 159 17.43 10.70 49.78
C TYR A 159 17.34 10.46 51.30
N PRO A 160 16.76 9.34 51.75
CA PRO A 160 16.54 9.10 53.17
C PRO A 160 17.80 9.25 54.01
N ALA A 161 17.66 9.92 55.16
CA ALA A 161 18.77 10.06 56.11
C ALA A 161 19.23 8.68 56.57
N ARG A 162 20.53 8.43 56.45
CA ARG A 162 21.20 7.19 56.85
C ARG A 162 22.49 7.55 57.57
N ASP A 163 22.80 6.85 58.66
CA ASP A 163 24.13 6.93 59.27
C ASP A 163 25.12 6.19 58.37
N TRP A 164 25.95 6.92 57.64
CA TRP A 164 26.93 6.36 56.72
C TRP A 164 28.30 6.12 57.35
N GLN A 165 28.53 6.60 58.58
CA GLN A 165 29.80 6.42 59.28
C GLN A 165 30.99 6.83 58.39
N GLU A 166 32.02 5.99 58.27
CA GLU A 166 33.20 6.25 57.43
C GLU A 166 32.90 6.32 55.92
N PHE A 167 31.73 5.82 55.48
CA PHE A 167 31.28 5.89 54.08
C PHE A 167 30.60 7.22 53.74
N LYS A 168 30.41 8.12 54.71
CA LYS A 168 29.69 9.38 54.48
C LYS A 168 30.23 10.18 53.31
N ALA A 169 31.55 10.38 53.23
CA ALA A 169 32.15 11.13 52.13
C ALA A 169 31.90 10.47 50.75
N ARG A 170 31.99 9.13 50.68
CA ARG A 170 31.68 8.38 49.45
C ARG A 170 30.20 8.46 49.08
N ALA A 171 29.31 8.43 50.07
CA ALA A 171 27.87 8.55 49.86
C ALA A 171 27.49 9.95 49.36
N ASP A 172 28.03 11.00 49.99
CA ASP A 172 27.81 12.38 49.56
C ASP A 172 28.30 12.60 48.11
N GLN A 173 29.48 12.05 47.77
CA GLN A 173 30.01 12.11 46.41
C GLN A 173 29.15 11.33 45.40
N ALA A 174 28.75 10.10 45.74
CA ALA A 174 27.91 9.27 44.87
C ALA A 174 26.56 9.94 44.62
N LEU A 175 25.93 10.50 45.66
CA LEU A 175 24.65 11.17 45.54
C LEU A 175 24.77 12.46 44.71
N ALA A 176 25.81 13.27 44.95
CA ALA A 176 26.07 14.47 44.17
C ALA A 176 26.33 14.16 42.68
N ALA A 177 27.12 13.13 42.40
CA ALA A 177 27.39 12.69 41.03
C ALA A 177 26.10 12.21 40.33
N GLU A 178 25.27 11.44 41.03
CA GLU A 178 24.03 10.93 40.46
C GLU A 178 22.98 12.02 40.25
N ILE A 179 22.88 12.98 41.18
CA ILE A 179 22.05 14.18 41.01
C ILE A 179 22.48 14.94 39.76
N ALA A 180 23.77 15.25 39.61
CA ALA A 180 24.28 15.98 38.44
C ALA A 180 24.02 15.23 37.12
N ARG A 181 24.19 13.90 37.12
CA ARG A 181 23.87 13.05 35.96
C ARG A 181 22.38 13.11 35.63
N THR A 182 21.51 12.99 36.63
CA THR A 182 20.06 13.00 36.47
C THR A 182 19.57 14.38 36.01
N GLU A 183 20.16 15.47 36.48
CA GLU A 183 19.90 16.83 35.99
C GLU A 183 20.24 16.97 34.50
N SER A 184 21.39 16.45 34.07
CA SER A 184 21.76 16.45 32.65
C SER A 184 20.78 15.65 31.79
N LEU A 185 20.27 14.52 32.30
CA LEU A 185 19.27 13.72 31.61
C LEU A 185 17.92 14.43 31.53
N LEU A 186 17.50 15.10 32.61
CA LEU A 186 16.27 15.87 32.64
C LEU A 186 16.29 16.97 31.59
N LEU A 187 17.37 17.76 31.53
CA LEU A 187 17.55 18.80 30.52
C LEU A 187 17.50 18.25 29.09
N ALA A 188 18.12 17.09 28.85
CA ALA A 188 18.08 16.44 27.54
C ALA A 188 16.66 15.95 27.18
N ALA A 189 15.93 15.39 28.15
CA ALA A 189 14.57 14.93 27.97
C ALA A 189 13.60 16.10 27.71
N GLU A 190 13.68 17.18 28.49
CA GLU A 190 12.90 18.41 28.31
C GLU A 190 13.15 19.02 26.92
N LYS A 191 14.41 19.07 26.48
CA LYS A 191 14.77 19.56 25.15
C LYS A 191 14.14 18.70 24.04
N ARG A 192 14.28 17.38 24.12
CA ARG A 192 13.69 16.44 23.16
C ARG A 192 12.17 16.58 23.11
N GLU A 193 11.50 16.69 24.25
CA GLU A 193 10.05 16.85 24.32
C GLU A 193 9.60 18.20 23.72
N ALA A 194 10.34 19.29 24.00
CA ALA A 194 10.08 20.59 23.42
C ALA A 194 10.26 20.59 21.88
N GLU A 195 11.34 19.97 21.39
CA GLU A 195 11.59 19.81 19.95
C GLU A 195 10.51 18.97 19.26
N GLN A 196 10.03 17.90 19.91
CA GLN A 196 8.92 17.09 19.40
C GLN A 196 7.61 17.87 19.35
N ALA A 197 7.28 18.63 20.41
CA ALA A 197 6.09 19.46 20.45
C ALA A 197 6.13 20.59 19.40
N GLU A 198 7.29 21.21 19.19
CA GLU A 198 7.47 22.22 18.14
C GLU A 198 7.35 21.60 16.75
N LEU A 199 7.97 20.43 16.50
CA LEU A 199 7.86 19.73 15.23
C LEU A 199 6.41 19.33 14.92
N GLU A 200 5.65 18.90 15.92
CA GLU A 200 4.24 18.60 15.76
C GLU A 200 3.43 19.85 15.43
N ARG A 201 3.70 20.98 16.11
CA ARG A 201 3.07 22.27 15.80
C ARG A 201 3.36 22.71 14.37
N LEU A 202 4.61 22.62 13.93
CA LEU A 202 5.02 22.98 12.57
C LEU A 202 4.36 22.07 11.53
N ARG A 203 4.22 20.76 11.80
CA ARG A 203 3.48 19.83 10.92
C ARG A 203 2.00 20.19 10.82
N ARG A 204 1.37 20.56 11.94
CA ARG A 204 -0.04 21.00 11.95
C ARG A 204 -0.22 22.30 11.16
N GLU A 205 0.64 23.29 11.37
CA GLU A 205 0.59 24.56 10.63
C GLU A 205 0.82 24.35 9.12
N ALA A 206 1.79 23.51 8.74
CA ALA A 206 2.05 23.17 7.35
C ALA A 206 0.85 22.47 6.70
N ALA A 207 0.24 21.51 7.39
CA ALA A 207 -0.96 20.81 6.90
C ALA A 207 -2.17 21.77 6.77
N GLU A 208 -2.35 22.70 7.71
CA GLU A 208 -3.40 23.72 7.63
C GLU A 208 -3.18 24.68 6.46
N ARG A 209 -1.93 25.11 6.24
CA ARG A 209 -1.56 25.96 5.11
C ARG A 209 -1.79 25.25 3.77
N GLU A 210 -1.36 24.01 3.64
CA GLU A 210 -1.57 23.20 2.44
C GLU A 210 -3.08 22.99 2.17
N ALA A 211 -3.86 22.68 3.20
CA ALA A 211 -5.31 22.55 3.08
C ALA A 211 -5.97 23.86 2.63
N ARG A 212 -5.52 25.00 3.17
CA ARG A 212 -6.01 26.32 2.78
C ARG A 212 -5.64 26.67 1.34
N GLU A 213 -4.39 26.46 0.94
CA GLU A 213 -3.92 26.70 -0.44
C GLU A 213 -4.66 25.79 -1.44
N ALA A 214 -4.87 24.52 -1.10
CA ALA A 214 -5.66 23.60 -1.91
C ALA A 214 -7.12 24.06 -2.06
N LYS A 215 -7.73 24.55 -0.97
CA LYS A 215 -9.08 25.12 -1.00
C LYS A 215 -9.16 26.39 -1.83
N GLU A 216 -8.24 27.34 -1.65
CA GLU A 216 -8.17 28.58 -2.42
C GLU A 216 -7.93 28.30 -3.91
N LYS A 217 -7.07 27.33 -4.24
CA LYS A 217 -6.85 26.88 -5.62
C LYS A 217 -8.11 26.24 -6.21
N ALA A 218 -8.78 25.35 -5.48
CA ALA A 218 -10.02 24.73 -5.93
C ALA A 218 -11.13 25.78 -6.14
N GLU A 219 -11.26 26.76 -5.24
CA GLU A 219 -12.20 27.88 -5.39
C GLU A 219 -11.86 28.75 -6.61
N ARG A 220 -10.57 29.03 -6.86
CA ARG A 220 -10.13 29.78 -8.03
C ARG A 220 -10.38 29.02 -9.33
N GLU A 221 -10.05 27.73 -9.38
CA GLU A 221 -10.32 26.88 -10.54
C GLU A 221 -11.83 26.76 -10.80
N GLN A 222 -12.65 26.66 -9.75
CA GLN A 222 -14.10 26.65 -9.88
C GLN A 222 -14.62 27.98 -10.45
N LYS A 223 -14.19 29.12 -9.90
CA LYS A 223 -14.55 30.45 -10.41
C LYS A 223 -14.09 30.64 -11.86
N GLU A 224 -12.90 30.15 -12.22
CA GLU A 224 -12.39 30.25 -13.59
C GLU A 224 -13.20 29.37 -14.55
N ARG A 225 -13.58 28.15 -14.14
CA ARG A 225 -14.48 27.28 -14.93
C ARG A 225 -15.85 27.91 -15.11
N GLU A 226 -16.44 28.48 -14.06
CA GLU A 226 -17.71 29.20 -14.12
C GLU A 226 -17.63 30.42 -15.04
N ALA A 227 -16.55 31.20 -14.96
CA ALA A 227 -16.33 32.35 -15.83
C ALA A 227 -16.15 31.94 -17.30
N ARG A 228 -15.40 30.88 -17.58
CA ARG A 228 -15.23 30.33 -18.94
C ARG A 228 -16.56 29.82 -19.50
N ALA A 229 -17.32 29.06 -18.71
CA ALA A 229 -18.64 28.58 -19.12
C ALA A 229 -19.61 29.73 -19.40
N ALA A 230 -19.58 30.79 -18.59
CA ALA A 230 -20.40 31.99 -18.81
C ALA A 230 -19.98 32.76 -20.08
N ASP A 231 -18.68 32.89 -20.34
CA ASP A 231 -18.18 33.54 -21.56
C ASP A 231 -18.49 32.71 -22.81
N GLU A 232 -18.31 31.39 -22.76
CA GLU A 232 -18.68 30.47 -23.84
C GLU A 232 -20.18 30.55 -24.14
N ALA A 233 -21.04 30.53 -23.11
CA ALA A 233 -22.48 30.69 -23.27
C ALA A 233 -22.86 32.05 -23.87
N ARG A 234 -22.16 33.13 -23.49
CA ARG A 234 -22.35 34.46 -24.07
C ARG A 234 -21.93 34.50 -25.54
N GLN A 235 -20.77 33.94 -25.87
CA GLN A 235 -20.28 33.88 -27.26
C GLN A 235 -21.18 33.01 -28.14
N GLU A 236 -21.74 31.93 -27.61
CA GLU A 236 -22.71 31.09 -28.32
C GLU A 236 -24.03 31.83 -28.55
N ALA A 237 -24.54 32.52 -27.53
CA ALA A 237 -25.73 33.37 -27.66
C ALA A 237 -25.52 34.52 -28.67
N GLU A 238 -24.33 35.14 -28.68
CA GLU A 238 -23.98 36.19 -29.65
C GLU A 238 -23.86 35.63 -31.08
N ARG A 239 -23.23 34.46 -31.25
CA ARG A 239 -23.17 33.76 -32.54
C ARG A 239 -24.56 33.36 -33.04
N ALA A 240 -25.41 32.84 -32.15
CA ALA A 240 -26.79 32.52 -32.49
C ALA A 240 -27.58 33.77 -32.89
N ALA A 241 -27.46 34.86 -32.13
CA ALA A 241 -28.11 36.13 -32.46
C ALA A 241 -27.59 36.74 -33.77
N ALA A 242 -26.29 36.63 -34.06
CA ALA A 242 -25.71 37.08 -35.33
C ALA A 242 -26.21 36.23 -36.51
N ALA A 243 -26.24 34.91 -36.36
CA ALA A 243 -26.81 34.00 -37.36
C ALA A 243 -28.31 34.26 -37.60
N ASP A 244 -29.06 34.58 -36.54
CA ASP A 244 -30.47 34.94 -36.62
C ASP A 244 -30.67 36.25 -37.40
N ARG A 245 -29.86 37.27 -37.09
CA ARG A 245 -29.84 38.55 -37.82
C ARG A 245 -29.46 38.37 -39.29
N GLU A 246 -28.44 37.56 -39.59
CA GLU A 246 -28.02 37.28 -40.96
C GLU A 246 -29.13 36.56 -41.73
N ARG A 247 -29.82 35.62 -41.09
CA ARG A 247 -30.97 34.94 -41.70
C ARG A 247 -32.11 35.91 -41.98
N ILE A 248 -32.48 36.75 -41.02
CA ILE A 248 -33.52 37.79 -41.20
C ILE A 248 -33.13 38.78 -42.30
N GLU A 249 -31.87 39.22 -42.34
CA GLU A 249 -31.38 40.13 -43.37
C GLU A 249 -31.38 39.48 -44.76
N ARG A 250 -30.98 38.21 -44.85
CA ARG A 250 -31.04 37.43 -46.09
C ARG A 250 -32.48 37.24 -46.57
N GLU A 251 -33.39 36.87 -45.68
CA GLU A 251 -34.82 36.75 -45.98
C GLU A 251 -35.40 38.09 -46.44
N ALA A 252 -35.03 39.20 -45.79
CA ALA A 252 -35.45 40.55 -46.19
C ALA A 252 -34.88 40.93 -47.57
N ARG A 253 -33.60 40.66 -47.84
CA ARG A 253 -32.96 40.89 -49.15
C ARG A 253 -33.62 40.06 -50.24
N GLU A 254 -33.83 38.77 -50.00
CA GLU A 254 -34.53 37.89 -50.94
C GLU A 254 -35.98 38.32 -51.18
N ALA A 255 -36.67 38.83 -50.17
CA ALA A 255 -38.02 39.38 -50.31
C ALA A 255 -38.01 40.69 -51.13
N THR A 256 -37.03 41.58 -50.91
CA THR A 256 -36.87 42.80 -51.71
C THR A 256 -36.49 42.49 -53.15
N GLU A 257 -35.58 41.56 -53.40
CA GLU A 257 -35.20 41.12 -54.75
C GLU A 257 -36.37 40.46 -55.48
N ARG A 258 -37.17 39.64 -54.77
CA ARG A 258 -38.42 39.08 -55.33
C ARG A 258 -39.42 40.18 -55.67
N ALA A 259 -39.63 41.16 -54.79
CA ALA A 259 -40.53 42.28 -55.04
C ALA A 259 -40.04 43.17 -56.22
N GLU A 260 -38.74 43.42 -56.33
CA GLU A 260 -38.16 44.14 -57.47
C GLU A 260 -38.29 43.35 -58.77
N ARG A 261 -38.07 42.03 -58.73
CA ARG A 261 -38.26 41.15 -59.90
C ARG A 261 -39.71 41.12 -60.34
N GLU A 262 -40.65 40.98 -59.41
CA GLU A 262 -42.09 41.03 -59.70
C GLU A 262 -42.50 42.39 -60.27
N LYS A 263 -41.95 43.49 -59.74
CA LYS A 263 -42.19 44.84 -60.27
C LYS A 263 -41.64 45.00 -61.69
N ARG A 264 -40.41 44.55 -61.95
CA ARG A 264 -39.82 44.56 -63.31
C ARG A 264 -40.60 43.68 -64.27
N GLU A 265 -41.02 42.49 -63.86
CA GLU A 265 -41.86 41.60 -64.66
C GLU A 265 -43.27 42.18 -64.90
N ALA A 266 -43.81 42.96 -63.96
CA ALA A 266 -45.06 43.69 -64.15
C ALA A 266 -44.89 44.89 -65.11
N GLU A 267 -43.79 45.64 -64.99
CA GLU A 267 -43.43 46.73 -65.90
C GLU A 267 -43.16 46.22 -67.32
N GLU A 268 -42.43 45.11 -67.49
CA GLU A 268 -42.24 44.46 -68.79
C GLU A 268 -43.54 43.92 -69.38
N ARG A 269 -44.43 43.33 -68.56
CA ARG A 269 -45.76 42.91 -69.02
C ARG A 269 -46.64 44.10 -69.42
N ALA A 270 -46.58 45.21 -68.68
CA ALA A 270 -47.30 46.43 -69.01
C ALA A 270 -46.76 47.07 -70.29
N ALA A 271 -45.43 47.17 -70.43
CA ALA A 271 -44.78 47.68 -71.64
C ALA A 271 -45.07 46.80 -72.86
N LYS A 272 -45.10 45.46 -72.69
CA LYS A 272 -45.47 44.53 -73.75
C LYS A 272 -46.95 44.64 -74.11
N ALA A 273 -47.85 44.76 -73.12
CA ALA A 273 -49.27 44.98 -73.38
C ALA A 273 -49.54 46.34 -74.07
N GLU A 274 -48.78 47.38 -73.74
CA GLU A 274 -48.87 48.69 -74.38
C GLU A 274 -48.29 48.65 -75.80
N ALA A 275 -47.16 47.97 -76.02
CA ALA A 275 -46.61 47.72 -77.35
C ALA A 275 -47.56 46.89 -78.22
N ASP A 276 -48.19 45.85 -77.67
CA ASP A 276 -49.17 45.02 -78.37
C ASP A 276 -50.45 45.84 -78.68
N ARG A 277 -50.87 46.75 -77.80
CA ARG A 277 -52.00 47.66 -78.05
C ARG A 277 -51.67 48.69 -79.13
N LEU A 278 -50.46 49.27 -79.13
CA LEU A 278 -49.99 50.19 -80.17
C LEU A 278 -49.85 49.46 -81.52
N ALA A 279 -49.30 48.25 -81.53
CA ALA A 279 -49.22 47.40 -82.72
C ALA A 279 -50.62 47.04 -83.25
N ALA A 280 -51.59 46.74 -82.38
CA ALA A 280 -52.97 46.48 -82.79
C ALA A 280 -53.67 47.73 -83.35
N VAL A 281 -53.41 48.92 -82.79
CA VAL A 281 -53.92 50.20 -83.33
C VAL A 281 -53.28 50.54 -84.67
N GLU A 282 -51.98 50.31 -84.84
CA GLU A 282 -51.28 50.56 -86.10
C GLU A 282 -51.68 49.54 -87.17
N GLN A 283 -51.87 48.26 -86.80
CA GLN A 283 -52.38 47.23 -87.69
C GLN A 283 -53.83 47.53 -88.11
N ALA A 284 -54.70 47.98 -87.20
CA ALA A 284 -56.05 48.40 -87.54
C ALA A 284 -56.09 49.63 -88.48
N LYS A 285 -55.12 50.55 -88.38
CA LYS A 285 -54.93 51.65 -89.34
C LYS A 285 -54.46 51.15 -90.71
N ARG A 286 -53.48 50.24 -90.73
CA ARG A 286 -52.98 49.65 -91.99
C ARG A 286 -54.05 48.79 -92.67
N ASP A 287 -54.90 48.09 -91.91
CA ASP A 287 -55.98 47.26 -92.44
C ASP A 287 -57.14 48.13 -92.97
N THR A 288 -57.43 49.29 -92.35
CA THR A 288 -58.40 50.26 -92.89
C THR A 288 -57.88 50.99 -94.13
N GLU A 289 -56.61 51.39 -94.16
CA GLU A 289 -55.98 51.98 -95.36
C GLU A 289 -55.87 50.97 -96.51
N ALA A 290 -55.55 49.70 -96.22
CA ALA A 290 -55.52 48.63 -97.21
C ALA A 290 -56.93 48.27 -97.74
N ALA A 291 -57.96 48.35 -96.92
CA ALA A 291 -59.35 48.12 -97.33
C ALA A 291 -59.86 49.23 -98.28
N VAL A 292 -59.53 50.50 -98.01
CA VAL A 292 -59.90 51.64 -98.88
C VAL A 292 -59.17 51.58 -100.24
N GLU A 293 -57.90 51.19 -100.26
CA GLU A 293 -57.13 51.05 -101.51
C GLU A 293 -57.58 49.82 -102.33
N GLN A 294 -58.03 48.73 -101.68
CA GLN A 294 -58.61 47.58 -102.38
C GLN A 294 -59.97 47.89 -103.00
N GLU A 295 -60.81 48.70 -102.35
CA GLU A 295 -62.12 49.09 -102.90
C GLU A 295 -61.97 49.99 -104.13
N ARG A 296 -61.01 50.94 -104.10
CA ARG A 296 -60.68 51.81 -105.24
C ARG A 296 -60.15 51.05 -106.45
N ARG A 297 -59.32 50.02 -106.24
CA ARG A 297 -58.81 49.16 -107.32
C ARG A 297 -59.88 48.25 -107.93
N ARG A 298 -60.89 47.81 -107.17
CA ARG A 298 -62.02 47.03 -107.72
C ARG A 298 -62.95 47.89 -108.57
N ALA A 299 -63.23 49.13 -108.15
CA ALA A 299 -64.07 50.06 -108.92
C ALA A 299 -63.44 50.49 -110.27
N GLU A 300 -62.12 50.74 -110.31
CA GLU A 300 -61.42 51.10 -111.55
C GLU A 300 -61.22 49.92 -112.52
N ALA A 301 -61.08 48.69 -112.01
CA ALA A 301 -60.97 47.49 -112.85
C ALA A 301 -62.31 47.07 -113.48
N GLN A 302 -63.43 47.35 -112.80
CA GLN A 302 -64.77 46.98 -113.27
C GLN A 302 -65.29 47.91 -114.37
N GLN A 303 -65.00 49.22 -114.30
CA GLN A 303 -65.34 50.18 -115.36
C GLN A 303 -64.55 49.94 -116.67
N ARG A 304 -63.26 49.58 -116.58
CA ARG A 304 -62.45 49.30 -117.78
C ARG A 304 -62.86 48.00 -118.50
N ALA A 305 -63.36 47.01 -117.78
CA ALA A 305 -63.84 45.75 -118.37
C ALA A 305 -65.18 45.91 -119.10
N GLU A 306 -66.03 46.86 -118.68
CA GLU A 306 -67.34 47.11 -119.29
C GLU A 306 -67.25 47.91 -120.60
N GLU A 307 -66.35 48.89 -120.71
CA GLU A 307 -66.15 49.69 -121.93
C GLU A 307 -65.48 48.90 -123.08
N GLU A 308 -64.62 47.93 -122.76
CA GLU A 308 -63.90 47.14 -123.77
C GLU A 308 -64.77 46.02 -124.38
N ALA A 309 -65.81 45.57 -123.66
CA ALA A 309 -66.73 44.51 -124.09
C ALA A 309 -67.83 45.02 -125.03
N THR A 310 -68.25 46.28 -124.93
CA THR A 310 -69.24 46.91 -125.84
C THR A 310 -68.61 47.25 -127.19
N ARG A 311 -67.38 47.75 -127.23
CA ARG A 311 -66.70 48.16 -128.48
C ARG A 311 -66.40 47.00 -129.44
N LYS A 312 -66.18 45.78 -128.92
CA LYS A 312 -65.92 44.57 -129.74
C LYS A 312 -67.20 43.94 -130.33
N ARG A 313 -68.39 44.20 -129.77
CA ARG A 313 -69.67 43.64 -130.26
C ARG A 313 -70.28 44.43 -131.42
N GLU A 314 -69.95 45.71 -131.56
CA GLU A 314 -70.50 46.57 -132.62
C GLU A 314 -69.73 46.49 -133.94
N GLN A 315 -68.41 46.23 -133.88
CA GLN A 315 -67.58 46.11 -135.10
C GLN A 315 -67.84 44.79 -135.87
N ASP A 316 -68.19 43.73 -135.16
CA ASP A 316 -68.42 42.39 -135.75
C ASP A 316 -69.76 42.29 -136.51
N LYS A 317 -70.80 43.02 -136.07
CA LYS A 317 -72.10 43.10 -136.76
C LYS A 317 -72.02 43.81 -138.12
N ALA A 318 -71.21 44.88 -138.22
CA ALA A 318 -71.09 45.67 -139.45
C ALA A 318 -70.28 44.94 -140.54
N HIS A 319 -69.30 44.13 -140.17
CA HIS A 319 -68.48 43.35 -141.11
C HIS A 319 -69.31 42.24 -141.78
N ARG A 320 -70.06 41.48 -140.96
CA ARG A 320 -70.90 40.36 -141.44
C ARG A 320 -72.01 40.80 -142.41
N GLY A 321 -72.63 41.95 -142.14
CA GLY A 321 -73.69 42.51 -143.00
C GLY A 321 -73.20 43.01 -144.35
N ARG A 322 -71.90 43.29 -144.53
CA ARG A 322 -71.32 43.72 -145.80
C ARG A 322 -71.07 42.53 -146.72
N ILE A 323 -70.50 41.45 -146.20
CA ILE A 323 -70.16 40.25 -146.97
C ILE A 323 -71.43 39.51 -147.45
N ASN A 324 -72.48 39.46 -146.61
CA ASN A 324 -73.76 38.87 -147.02
C ASN A 324 -74.41 39.59 -148.20
N ARG A 325 -74.32 40.92 -148.24
CA ARG A 325 -74.88 41.71 -149.35
C ARG A 325 -74.13 41.47 -150.65
N ALA A 326 -72.79 41.40 -150.60
CA ALA A 326 -71.98 41.07 -151.78
C ALA A 326 -72.27 39.66 -152.32
N ALA A 327 -72.45 38.67 -151.44
CA ALA A 327 -72.85 37.32 -151.85
C ALA A 327 -74.25 37.28 -152.48
N MET A 328 -75.18 38.08 -151.95
CA MET A 328 -76.55 38.17 -152.48
C MET A 328 -76.55 38.78 -153.89
N GLU A 329 -75.81 39.88 -154.12
CA GLU A 329 -75.67 40.50 -155.44
C GLU A 329 -75.06 39.55 -156.47
N ALA A 330 -74.05 38.74 -156.08
CA ALA A 330 -73.44 37.76 -156.97
C ALA A 330 -74.41 36.64 -157.39
N LEU A 331 -75.30 36.20 -156.49
CA LEU A 331 -76.32 35.20 -156.80
C LEU A 331 -77.43 35.76 -157.71
N ILE A 332 -77.79 37.03 -157.54
CA ILE A 332 -78.72 37.72 -158.45
C ILE A 332 -78.13 37.79 -159.86
N ALA A 333 -76.84 38.15 -159.99
CA ALA A 333 -76.15 38.18 -161.28
C ALA A 333 -76.06 36.79 -161.97
N ALA A 334 -76.08 35.70 -161.19
CA ALA A 334 -76.11 34.33 -161.70
C ALA A 334 -77.50 33.86 -162.17
N GLY A 335 -78.52 34.74 -162.11
CA GLY A 335 -79.86 34.50 -162.67
C GLY A 335 -80.95 34.17 -161.65
N LEU A 336 -80.68 34.28 -160.34
CA LEU A 336 -81.70 34.12 -159.30
C LEU A 336 -82.51 35.40 -159.10
N SER A 337 -83.80 35.26 -158.76
CA SER A 337 -84.62 36.39 -158.31
C SER A 337 -84.09 36.93 -156.96
N GLU A 338 -84.27 38.22 -156.68
CA GLU A 338 -83.78 38.85 -155.45
C GLU A 338 -84.37 38.17 -154.18
N ALA A 339 -85.61 37.70 -154.25
CA ALA A 339 -86.25 36.97 -153.17
C ALA A 339 -85.54 35.63 -152.89
N ASP A 340 -85.26 34.85 -153.95
CA ASP A 340 -84.61 33.55 -153.82
C ASP A 340 -83.13 33.69 -153.43
N ALA A 341 -82.43 34.71 -153.95
CA ALA A 341 -81.05 35.02 -153.60
C ALA A 341 -80.91 35.40 -152.12
N ARG A 342 -81.84 36.19 -151.56
CA ARG A 342 -81.88 36.49 -150.12
C ARG A 342 -82.08 35.21 -149.30
N THR A 343 -83.06 34.39 -149.67
CA THR A 343 -83.33 33.13 -148.97
C THR A 343 -82.13 32.19 -149.00
N ALA A 344 -81.41 32.11 -150.13
CA ALA A 344 -80.19 31.32 -150.27
C ALA A 344 -79.06 31.85 -149.37
N VAL A 345 -78.76 33.15 -149.38
CA VAL A 345 -77.73 33.75 -148.52
C VAL A 345 -78.07 33.56 -147.04
N GLU A 346 -79.35 33.72 -146.68
CA GLU A 346 -79.80 33.59 -145.29
C GLU A 346 -79.75 32.13 -144.79
N ALA A 347 -80.10 31.16 -145.65
CA ALA A 347 -79.95 29.74 -145.33
C ALA A 347 -78.48 29.32 -145.21
N ILE A 348 -77.59 29.83 -146.07
CA ILE A 348 -76.14 29.53 -145.97
C ILE A 348 -75.52 30.21 -144.74
N ALA A 349 -75.89 31.46 -144.42
CA ALA A 349 -75.42 32.18 -143.23
C ALA A 349 -75.84 31.51 -141.91
N ARG A 350 -77.02 30.89 -141.88
CA ARG A 350 -77.52 30.10 -140.75
C ARG A 350 -76.98 28.65 -140.73
N GLY A 351 -76.24 28.25 -141.77
CA GLY A 351 -75.67 26.91 -141.90
C GLY A 351 -76.69 25.81 -142.21
N THR A 352 -77.90 26.16 -142.65
CA THR A 352 -78.96 25.20 -142.99
C THR A 352 -78.81 24.57 -144.37
N VAL A 353 -77.86 25.05 -145.19
CA VAL A 353 -77.43 24.38 -146.42
C VAL A 353 -76.12 23.63 -146.14
N PRO A 354 -76.11 22.28 -146.16
CA PRO A 354 -74.91 21.50 -145.88
C PRO A 354 -73.79 21.75 -146.90
N ASN A 355 -72.55 21.74 -146.44
CA ASN A 355 -71.31 21.83 -147.24
C ASN A 355 -71.06 23.19 -147.95
N VAL A 356 -71.78 24.25 -147.62
CA VAL A 356 -71.54 25.62 -148.12
C VAL A 356 -71.55 26.60 -146.94
N LYS A 357 -70.63 27.58 -146.90
CA LYS A 357 -70.53 28.59 -145.83
C LYS A 357 -70.14 29.96 -146.37
N ILE A 358 -70.63 31.03 -145.73
CA ILE A 358 -70.13 32.39 -145.97
C ILE A 358 -69.01 32.65 -144.98
N SER A 359 -67.82 33.04 -145.47
CA SER A 359 -66.72 33.47 -144.62
C SER A 359 -66.88 34.95 -144.29
N TYR A 360 -66.88 35.30 -143.01
CA TYR A 360 -67.12 36.66 -142.54
C TYR A 360 -65.86 37.42 -142.17
#